data_AF-A0A1X7A7F3-F1
#
_entry.id   AF-A0A1X7A7F3-F1
#
_cell.length_a   1.000
_cell.length_b   1.000
_cell.length_c   1.000
_cell.angle_alpha   90.00
_cell.angle_beta   90.00
_cell.angle_gamma   90.00
#
_symmetry.space_group_name_H-M   'P 1'
#
loop_
_entity.id
_entity.type
_entity.pdbx_description
1 polymer ?
#
loop_
_entity_poly.entity_id
_entity_poly.type
_entity_poly.pdbx_seq_one_letter_code
_entity_poly.pdbx_strand_id
1 'polypeptide(L)'
;MDSALHKWIKIAVFSILGLVPRASEAQSFCEAVQRYTQETTPQNFEVSDIAGECRTFREHTGAKGVMCNQPFPYRSEKAVNAFAALNDSIQTCLGSSAGPTQDQAVNHPDSYVLYQYVVENMKVSASLKDKAALQQTIVFLRITKDLHQ
;
A
#
# COMPACT_ATOMS: atom_id res chain seq x y z
N MET A 1 -24.32 -11.17 -70.71
CA MET A 1 -23.29 -10.42 -69.98
C MET A 1 -24.02 -9.36 -69.18
N ASP A 2 -24.24 -9.61 -67.88
CA ASP A 2 -23.89 -8.64 -66.84
C ASP A 2 -24.13 -9.24 -65.46
N SER A 3 -23.21 -8.88 -64.57
CA SER A 3 -22.95 -9.49 -63.27
C SER A 3 -23.36 -8.52 -62.18
N ALA A 4 -24.10 -8.95 -61.15
CA ALA A 4 -24.25 -8.19 -59.91
C ALA A 4 -24.44 -9.15 -58.73
N LEU A 5 -23.37 -9.51 -58.02
CA LEU A 5 -22.98 -8.92 -56.73
C LEU A 5 -24.03 -9.07 -55.63
N HIS A 6 -24.03 -10.23 -54.97
CA HIS A 6 -24.54 -10.36 -53.60
C HIS A 6 -23.34 -10.35 -52.64
N LYS A 7 -23.18 -9.23 -51.93
CA LYS A 7 -22.15 -8.99 -50.92
C LYS A 7 -22.43 -9.86 -49.68
N TRP A 8 -21.46 -10.67 -49.31
CA TRP A 8 -21.45 -11.42 -48.05
C TRP A 8 -21.18 -10.44 -46.89
N ILE A 9 -22.16 -10.26 -46.02
CA ILE A 9 -21.97 -9.58 -44.72
C ILE A 9 -21.20 -10.56 -43.83
N LYS A 10 -19.90 -10.30 -43.65
CA LYS A 10 -19.11 -10.98 -42.61
C LYS A 10 -19.37 -10.25 -41.29
N ILE A 11 -20.13 -10.87 -40.40
CA ILE A 11 -20.29 -10.42 -39.02
C ILE A 11 -18.93 -10.62 -38.33
N ALA A 12 -18.23 -9.52 -38.08
CA ALA A 12 -17.04 -9.52 -37.24
C ALA A 12 -17.46 -9.64 -35.78
N VAL A 13 -17.23 -10.81 -35.18
CA VAL A 13 -17.33 -11.00 -33.73
C VAL A 13 -16.16 -10.26 -33.11
N PHE A 14 -16.42 -9.09 -32.54
CA PHE A 14 -15.47 -8.37 -31.72
C PHE A 14 -15.28 -9.15 -30.42
N SER A 15 -14.18 -9.92 -30.34
CA SER A 15 -13.67 -10.43 -29.07
C SER A 15 -13.30 -9.24 -28.19
N ILE A 16 -14.14 -8.94 -27.20
CA ILE A 16 -13.83 -8.02 -26.13
C ILE A 16 -12.76 -8.71 -25.27
N LEU A 17 -11.49 -8.47 -25.62
CA LEU A 17 -10.35 -8.79 -24.77
C LEU A 17 -10.41 -7.81 -23.59
N GLY A 18 -11.04 -8.22 -22.50
CA GLY A 18 -11.16 -7.40 -21.30
C GLY A 18 -9.77 -7.04 -20.76
N LEU A 19 -9.41 -5.76 -20.84
CA LEU A 19 -8.39 -5.19 -19.98
C LEU A 19 -8.91 -5.31 -18.54
N VAL A 20 -8.39 -6.25 -17.77
CA VAL A 20 -8.56 -6.23 -16.31
C VAL A 20 -7.60 -5.16 -15.79
N PRO A 21 -8.08 -4.05 -15.20
CA PRO A 21 -7.20 -3.02 -14.68
C PRO A 21 -6.45 -3.56 -13.45
N ARG A 22 -5.20 -3.10 -13.26
CA ARG A 22 -4.33 -3.32 -12.09
C ARG A 22 -4.87 -2.72 -10.77
N ALA A 23 -6.19 -2.73 -10.57
CA ALA A 23 -6.84 -2.16 -9.39
C ALA A 23 -6.74 -3.07 -8.15
N SER A 24 -6.38 -4.35 -8.32
CA SER A 24 -6.53 -5.37 -7.28
C SER A 24 -5.74 -5.12 -5.99
N GLU A 25 -4.52 -4.58 -6.06
CA GLU A 25 -3.66 -4.41 -4.87
C GLU A 25 -4.04 -3.15 -4.09
N ALA A 26 -4.10 -1.99 -4.75
CA ALA A 26 -4.56 -0.76 -4.10
C ALA A 26 -5.97 -0.88 -3.49
N GLN A 27 -6.84 -1.70 -4.08
CA GLN A 27 -8.17 -1.99 -3.57
C GLN A 27 -8.13 -2.70 -2.20
N SER A 28 -7.22 -3.66 -2.01
CA SER A 28 -7.10 -4.34 -0.71
C SER A 28 -6.56 -3.43 0.39
N PHE A 29 -5.62 -2.54 0.06
CA PHE A 29 -5.15 -1.53 1.00
C PHE A 29 -6.30 -0.59 1.42
N CYS A 30 -7.11 -0.14 0.45
CA CYS A 30 -8.25 0.71 0.74
C CYS A 30 -9.30 0.06 1.60
N GLU A 31 -9.66 -1.19 1.31
CA GLU A 31 -10.61 -1.93 2.12
C GLU A 31 -10.08 -2.12 3.55
N ALA A 32 -8.78 -2.35 3.73
CA ALA A 32 -8.17 -2.42 5.05
C ALA A 32 -8.27 -1.07 5.78
N VAL A 33 -7.84 0.03 5.15
CA VAL A 33 -7.93 1.37 5.72
C VAL A 33 -9.37 1.74 6.08
N GLN A 34 -10.33 1.46 5.19
CA GLN A 34 -11.76 1.74 5.42
C GLN A 34 -12.32 0.93 6.60
N ARG A 35 -11.96 -0.35 6.73
CA ARG A 35 -12.34 -1.14 7.91
C ARG A 35 -11.76 -0.53 9.20
N TYR A 36 -10.50 -0.11 9.15
CA TYR A 36 -9.82 0.51 10.28
C TYR A 36 -10.43 1.85 10.70
N THR A 37 -10.95 2.65 9.75
CA THR A 37 -11.63 3.90 10.09
C THR A 37 -13.01 3.66 10.71
N GLN A 38 -13.71 2.58 10.34
CA GLN A 38 -15.06 2.27 10.81
C GLN A 38 -15.09 1.50 12.15
N GLU A 39 -14.07 0.70 12.44
CA GLU A 39 -14.04 -0.13 13.66
C GLU A 39 -13.53 0.62 14.91
N THR A 40 -14.09 0.29 16.07
CA THR A 40 -13.66 0.82 17.38
C THR A 40 -12.48 0.04 17.98
N THR A 41 -12.28 -1.20 17.54
CA THR A 41 -11.15 -2.06 17.91
C THR A 41 -10.78 -2.96 16.75
N PRO A 42 -9.72 -2.63 15.98
CA PRO A 42 -9.25 -3.50 14.91
C PRO A 42 -8.75 -4.80 15.53
N GLN A 43 -9.42 -5.90 15.27
CA GLN A 43 -8.87 -7.23 15.51
C GLN A 43 -8.51 -7.84 14.14
N ASN A 44 -7.31 -8.41 14.04
CA ASN A 44 -6.82 -9.07 12.82
C ASN A 44 -6.80 -8.16 11.59
N PHE A 45 -6.00 -7.11 11.67
CA PHE A 45 -5.74 -6.25 10.51
C PHE A 45 -4.76 -6.96 9.58
N GLU A 46 -5.31 -7.62 8.57
CA GLU A 46 -4.57 -8.17 7.45
C GLU A 46 -4.57 -7.17 6.28
N VAL A 47 -3.38 -6.88 5.77
CA VAL A 47 -3.17 -6.07 4.57
C VAL A 47 -2.38 -6.93 3.60
N SER A 48 -3.02 -7.36 2.52
CA SER A 48 -2.38 -8.18 1.49
C SER A 48 -1.22 -7.48 0.79
N ASP A 49 -1.20 -6.15 0.77
CA ASP A 49 -0.13 -5.32 0.20
C ASP A 49 1.19 -5.40 1.00
N ILE A 50 1.19 -5.98 2.21
CA ILE A 50 2.40 -6.28 2.96
C ILE A 50 2.35 -7.74 3.43
N ALA A 51 3.19 -8.59 2.85
CA ALA A 51 3.27 -10.01 3.21
C ALA A 51 4.02 -10.26 4.53
N GLY A 52 3.88 -9.34 5.49
CA GLY A 52 4.60 -9.30 6.75
C GLY A 52 3.72 -9.61 7.97
N GLU A 53 4.35 -9.71 9.13
CA GLU A 53 3.63 -9.90 10.38
C GLU A 53 3.00 -8.59 10.86
N CYS A 54 1.68 -8.60 11.04
CA CYS A 54 0.89 -7.48 11.55
C CYS A 54 0.53 -7.67 13.02
N ARG A 55 0.61 -6.58 13.79
CA ARG A 55 0.19 -6.54 15.19
C ARG A 55 -0.50 -5.23 15.54
N THR A 56 -1.47 -5.30 16.43
CA THR A 56 -2.06 -4.11 17.03
C THR A 56 -1.14 -3.57 18.13
N PHE A 57 -1.18 -2.27 18.36
CA PHE A 57 -0.48 -1.62 19.47
C PHE A 57 -1.29 -0.43 19.99
N ARG A 58 -0.84 0.13 21.11
CA ARG A 58 -1.35 1.38 21.66
C ARG A 58 -0.18 2.35 21.87
N GLU A 59 -0.30 3.57 21.36
CA GLU A 59 0.67 4.64 21.63
C GLU A 59 0.55 5.14 23.07
N HIS A 60 1.57 5.86 23.54
CA HIS A 60 1.54 6.48 24.86
C HIS A 60 0.42 7.52 25.01
N THR A 61 -0.03 8.12 23.92
CA THR A 61 -1.19 9.03 23.86
C THR A 61 -2.53 8.31 24.04
N GLY A 62 -2.54 6.97 24.06
CA GLY A 62 -3.75 6.16 24.10
C GLY A 62 -4.30 5.79 22.72
N ALA A 63 -3.79 6.42 21.64
CA ALA A 63 -4.15 6.10 20.26
C ALA A 63 -3.90 4.62 19.96
N LYS A 64 -4.88 3.96 19.34
CA LYS A 64 -4.74 2.58 18.87
C LYS A 64 -4.07 2.58 17.50
N GLY A 65 -3.33 1.52 17.21
CA GLY A 65 -2.61 1.39 15.96
C GLY A 65 -2.47 -0.04 15.49
N VAL A 66 -2.16 -0.20 14.21
CA VAL A 66 -1.64 -1.45 13.64
C VAL A 66 -0.29 -1.18 13.02
N MET A 67 0.63 -2.12 13.22
CA MET A 67 1.92 -2.12 12.56
C MET A 67 2.18 -3.48 11.92
N CYS A 68 2.51 -3.46 10.63
CA CYS A 68 2.98 -4.61 9.88
C CYS A 68 4.46 -4.46 9.57
N ASN A 69 5.19 -5.56 9.55
CA ASN A 69 6.59 -5.56 9.20
C ASN A 69 6.95 -6.76 8.31
N GLN A 70 7.63 -6.50 7.20
CA GLN A 70 8.06 -7.52 6.25
C GLN A 70 9.58 -7.50 6.16
N PRO A 71 10.27 -8.54 6.68
CA PRO A 71 11.72 -8.63 6.61
C PRO A 71 12.20 -9.16 5.26
N PHE A 72 13.35 -8.64 4.82
CA PHE A 72 14.09 -9.07 3.64
C PHE A 72 15.57 -9.21 4.00
N PRO A 73 16.39 -9.91 3.17
CA PRO A 73 17.84 -9.88 3.31
C PRO A 73 18.39 -8.44 3.35
N TYR A 74 19.48 -8.24 4.07
CA TYR A 74 20.16 -6.93 4.14
C TYR A 74 20.45 -6.34 2.76
N ARG A 75 20.08 -5.08 2.57
CA ARG A 75 20.21 -4.29 1.33
C ARG A 75 19.54 -4.95 0.11
N SER A 76 18.40 -5.60 0.32
CA SER A 76 17.66 -6.26 -0.77
C SER A 76 16.91 -5.26 -1.67
N GLU A 77 17.13 -5.33 -2.98
CA GLU A 77 16.27 -4.65 -3.98
C GLU A 77 14.80 -5.06 -3.86
N LYS A 78 14.51 -6.30 -3.43
CA LYS A 78 13.12 -6.74 -3.22
C LYS A 78 12.43 -5.92 -2.13
N ALA A 79 13.16 -5.49 -1.11
CA ALA A 79 12.63 -4.64 -0.06
C ALA A 79 12.30 -3.24 -0.59
N VAL A 80 13.17 -2.69 -1.45
CA VAL A 80 12.95 -1.39 -2.11
C VAL A 80 11.70 -1.45 -2.99
N ASN A 81 11.56 -2.50 -3.78
CA ASN A 81 10.39 -2.68 -4.66
C ASN A 81 9.10 -2.88 -3.86
N ALA A 82 9.13 -3.68 -2.79
CA ALA A 82 7.98 -3.86 -1.91
C ALA A 82 7.59 -2.55 -1.21
N PHE A 83 8.58 -1.76 -0.78
CA PHE A 83 8.34 -0.44 -0.20
C PHE A 83 7.69 0.53 -1.20
N ALA A 84 8.18 0.56 -2.45
CA ALA A 84 7.62 1.38 -3.50
C ALA A 84 6.17 0.96 -3.82
N ALA A 85 5.91 -0.34 -3.99
CA ALA A 85 4.56 -0.87 -4.23
C ALA A 85 3.58 -0.53 -3.09
N LEU A 86 4.00 -0.72 -1.84
CA LEU A 86 3.20 -0.33 -0.68
C LEU A 86 2.88 1.17 -0.70
N ASN A 87 3.88 2.00 -1.03
CA ASN A 87 3.70 3.44 -1.10
C ASN A 87 2.75 3.88 -2.23
N ASP A 88 2.78 3.18 -3.36
CA ASP A 88 1.85 3.40 -4.47
C ASP A 88 0.43 2.99 -4.09
N SER A 89 0.24 1.87 -3.39
CA SER A 89 -1.07 1.47 -2.83
C SER A 89 -1.60 2.52 -1.85
N ILE A 90 -0.76 3.06 -0.96
CA ILE A 90 -1.14 4.11 -0.01
C ILE A 90 -1.59 5.38 -0.75
N GLN A 91 -0.80 5.86 -1.71
CA GLN A 91 -1.12 7.08 -2.47
C GLN A 91 -2.38 6.92 -3.32
N THR A 92 -2.51 5.77 -3.98
CA THR A 92 -3.71 5.44 -4.77
C THR A 92 -4.94 5.47 -3.89
N CYS A 93 -4.80 5.02 -2.64
CA CYS A 93 -5.93 4.92 -1.74
C CYS A 93 -6.31 6.23 -1.05
N LEU A 94 -5.33 6.93 -0.47
CA LEU A 94 -5.57 8.15 0.29
C LEU A 94 -5.74 9.38 -0.60
N GLY A 95 -5.45 9.25 -1.90
CA GLY A 95 -5.42 10.35 -2.85
C GLY A 95 -4.08 11.06 -2.85
N SER A 96 -3.66 11.49 -4.05
CA SER A 96 -2.36 12.13 -4.32
C SER A 96 -2.20 13.53 -3.72
N SER A 97 -3.24 14.09 -3.08
CA SER A 97 -3.19 15.36 -2.35
C SER A 97 -2.55 15.23 -0.95
N ALA A 98 -2.46 14.02 -0.41
CA ALA A 98 -1.67 13.73 0.78
C ALA A 98 -0.21 13.54 0.36
N GLY A 99 0.48 14.61 -0.06
CA GLY A 99 1.90 14.54 -0.42
C GLY A 99 2.70 13.96 0.77
N PRO A 100 3.45 12.86 0.59
CA PRO A 100 4.17 12.26 1.71
C PRO A 100 5.18 13.26 2.27
N THR A 101 5.17 13.46 3.59
CA THR A 101 6.30 14.13 4.23
C THR A 101 7.43 13.11 4.33
N GLN A 102 8.47 13.28 3.52
CA GLN A 102 9.68 12.46 3.62
C GLN A 102 10.54 13.00 4.76
N ASP A 103 10.75 12.17 5.78
CA ASP A 103 11.67 12.51 6.86
C ASP A 103 13.11 12.28 6.38
N GLN A 104 13.87 13.39 6.27
CA GLN A 104 15.29 13.40 5.89
C GLN A 104 16.19 13.64 7.10
N ALA A 105 15.63 13.72 8.32
CA ALA A 105 16.30 14.33 9.46
C ALA A 105 17.29 13.41 10.20
N VAL A 106 17.47 12.15 9.78
CA VAL A 106 18.30 11.18 10.51
C VAL A 106 19.41 10.61 9.61
N ASN A 107 20.64 11.08 9.82
CA ASN A 107 21.86 10.56 9.17
C ASN A 107 22.48 9.43 10.00
N HIS A 108 21.88 8.23 9.94
CA HIS A 108 22.41 7.01 10.57
C HIS A 108 23.12 6.13 9.50
N PRO A 109 24.13 5.30 9.84
CA PRO A 109 24.77 4.39 8.88
C PRO A 109 23.84 3.31 8.31
N ASP A 110 22.72 3.04 8.97
CA ASP A 110 21.62 2.27 8.41
C ASP A 110 20.70 3.20 7.61
N SER A 111 20.36 2.81 6.37
CA SER A 111 19.45 3.60 5.54
C SER A 111 18.04 3.64 6.14
N TYR A 112 17.42 4.82 6.08
CA TYR A 112 16.06 5.05 6.53
C TYR A 112 15.30 5.87 5.48
N VAL A 113 14.17 5.34 5.03
CA VAL A 113 13.20 6.09 4.23
C VAL A 113 11.87 6.03 4.96
N LEU A 114 11.20 7.16 5.13
CA LEU A 114 9.87 7.26 5.73
C LEU A 114 8.99 8.13 4.86
N TYR A 115 7.79 7.63 4.58
CA TYR A 115 6.69 8.41 4.06
C TYR A 115 5.55 8.42 5.06
N GLN A 116 5.00 9.61 5.31
CA GLN A 116 3.87 9.81 6.21
C GLN A 116 2.74 10.53 5.50
N TYR A 117 1.52 10.03 5.75
CA TYR A 117 0.27 10.52 5.22
C TYR A 117 -0.67 10.79 6.39
N VAL A 118 -1.25 11.98 6.44
CA VAL A 118 -2.22 12.36 7.47
C VAL A 118 -3.54 12.65 6.77
N VAL A 119 -4.60 11.93 7.18
CA VAL A 119 -5.94 12.08 6.65
C VAL A 119 -6.91 12.10 7.83
N GLU A 120 -7.60 13.22 8.02
CA GLU A 120 -8.53 13.45 9.14
C GLU A 120 -7.92 13.11 10.52
N ASN A 121 -8.38 12.03 11.16
CA ASN A 121 -7.92 11.56 12.47
C ASN A 121 -7.00 10.33 12.37
N MET A 122 -6.47 10.06 11.18
CA MET A 122 -5.62 8.91 10.90
C MET A 122 -4.26 9.36 10.38
N LYS A 123 -3.22 8.65 10.81
CA LYS A 123 -1.87 8.75 10.26
C LYS A 123 -1.45 7.38 9.74
N VAL A 124 -1.09 7.35 8.46
CA VAL A 124 -0.52 6.19 7.77
C VAL A 124 0.95 6.49 7.50
N SER A 125 1.82 5.53 7.78
CA SER A 125 3.24 5.67 7.52
C SER A 125 3.82 4.38 6.96
N ALA A 126 4.66 4.53 5.94
CA ALA A 126 5.46 3.46 5.39
C ALA A 126 6.93 3.79 5.61
N SER A 127 7.73 2.83 6.04
CA SER A 127 9.18 3.03 6.10
C SER A 127 10.00 1.83 5.67
N LEU A 128 11.15 2.09 5.06
CA LEU A 128 12.20 1.12 4.77
C LEU A 128 13.35 1.37 5.75
N LYS A 129 13.79 0.31 6.45
CA LYS A 129 14.90 0.39 7.41
C LYS A 129 15.89 -0.73 7.17
N ASP A 130 17.14 -0.38 6.97
CA ASP A 130 18.23 -1.33 7.16
C ASP A 130 18.49 -1.55 8.66
N LYS A 131 18.80 -2.79 9.04
CA LYS A 131 19.18 -3.14 10.42
C LYS A 131 20.37 -4.08 10.34
N ALA A 132 21.57 -3.52 10.24
CA ALA A 132 22.80 -4.29 10.02
C ALA A 132 23.03 -5.38 11.08
N ALA A 133 22.70 -5.09 12.35
CA ALA A 133 22.81 -6.06 13.45
C ALA A 133 21.92 -7.31 13.26
N LEU A 134 20.83 -7.20 12.50
CA LEU A 134 19.93 -8.30 12.18
C LEU A 134 20.19 -8.89 10.78
N GLN A 135 21.10 -8.30 10.01
CA GLN A 135 21.31 -8.64 8.59
C GLN A 135 20.00 -8.59 7.78
N GLN A 136 19.19 -7.57 8.03
CA GLN A 136 17.88 -7.41 7.41
C GLN A 136 17.63 -6.00 6.89
N THR A 137 16.84 -5.92 5.83
CA THR A 137 16.11 -4.71 5.42
C THR A 137 14.63 -4.96 5.66
N ILE A 138 13.95 -4.06 6.37
CA ILE A 138 12.58 -4.29 6.81
C ILE A 138 11.69 -3.16 6.29
N VAL A 139 10.59 -3.56 5.63
CA VAL A 139 9.49 -2.67 5.26
C VAL A 139 8.49 -2.65 6.41
N PHE A 140 8.12 -1.46 6.86
CA PHE A 140 7.11 -1.25 7.89
C PHE A 140 5.93 -0.48 7.32
N LEU A 141 4.72 -0.95 7.65
CA LEU A 141 3.47 -0.18 7.54
C LEU A 141 2.99 0.10 8.95
N ARG A 142 2.58 1.35 9.23
CA ARG A 142 1.99 1.73 10.51
C ARG A 142 0.80 2.65 10.29
N ILE A 143 -0.32 2.30 10.90
CA ILE A 143 -1.56 3.06 10.85
C ILE A 143 -1.97 3.35 12.30
N THR A 144 -2.24 4.61 12.61
CA THR A 144 -2.74 5.03 13.91
C THR A 144 -3.97 5.89 13.75
N LYS A 145 -5.00 5.64 14.55
CA LYS A 145 -6.18 6.49 14.68
C LYS A 145 -6.09 7.23 15.99
N ASP A 146 -6.08 8.57 15.91
CA ASP A 146 -6.28 9.40 17.08
C ASP A 146 -7.78 9.53 17.36
N LEU A 147 -8.17 9.30 18.61
CA LEU A 147 -9.57 9.38 19.05
C LEU A 147 -9.84 10.65 19.86
N HIS A 148 -8.85 11.55 19.98
CA HIS A 148 -8.89 12.73 20.84
C HIS A 148 -8.82 14.06 20.07
N GLN A 149 -9.62 14.21 19.01
CA GLN A 149 -10.02 15.55 18.54
C GLN A 149 -11.26 16.02 19.29
#